data_AF-A0A2A2LCM0-F1
#
_entry.id   AF-A0A2A2LCM0-F1
#
_cell.length_a   1.000
_cell.length_b   1.000
_cell.length_c   1.000
_cell.angle_alpha   90.00
_cell.angle_beta   90.00
_cell.angle_gamma   90.00
#
_symmetry.space_group_name_H-M   'P 1'
#
loop_
_entity.id
_entity.type
_entity.pdbx_description
1 polymer ?
#
loop_
_entity_poly.entity_id
_entity_poly.type
_entity_poly.pdbx_seq_one_letter_code
_entity_poly.pdbx_strand_id
1 'polypeptide(L)'
;MSLEIQDNDFLELKRLDMVFGLFVAAACLLVLTFLLVTYATIKKSRFLLWVYCAVIALCIVVQLIAGLLSFNYADQINQLASDEILYESLGKVIDRSYFLILMRKFKLFYRMGRSTKVPNDDESQFWSHTQQTLSCCGVFSLADWKNGASRNLAGLTDTQITSLNCYQANANKGCEKEMRSRINTDAQYLGAASMAVLVVEVSIVFKLYNLTKILDSSQFPCWISSLCSGSPRRLRHVKTFSVIFI
;
A
#
# COMPACT_ATOMS: atom_id res chain seq x y z
N MET A 1 19.22 4.34 32.30
CA MET A 1 19.20 3.27 31.30
C MET A 1 17.80 3.28 30.69
N SER A 2 17.52 4.27 29.85
CA SER A 2 16.16 4.67 29.46
C SER A 2 16.14 5.41 28.12
N LEU A 3 17.06 5.08 27.23
CA LEU A 3 17.24 5.76 25.94
C LEU A 3 17.13 4.83 24.71
N GLU A 4 17.00 3.51 24.90
CA GLU A 4 16.87 2.54 23.79
C GLU A 4 15.43 2.10 23.48
N ILE A 5 14.45 2.45 24.33
CA ILE A 5 13.05 1.98 24.16
C ILE A 5 12.29 2.90 23.18
N GLN A 6 12.65 4.18 23.09
CA GLN A 6 11.87 5.16 22.32
C GLN A 6 12.11 5.06 20.80
N ASP A 7 13.27 4.56 20.36
CA ASP A 7 13.56 4.45 18.92
C ASP A 7 12.86 3.24 18.26
N ASN A 8 12.65 2.15 19.00
CA ASN A 8 12.04 0.93 18.43
C ASN A 8 10.53 1.07 18.25
N ASP A 9 9.82 1.67 19.20
CA ASP A 9 8.38 1.95 19.08
C ASP A 9 8.07 2.94 17.93
N PHE A 10 9.03 3.80 17.59
CA PHE A 10 8.91 4.77 16.49
C PHE A 10 9.09 4.13 15.11
N LEU A 11 9.83 3.02 15.00
CA LEU A 11 9.95 2.25 13.76
C LEU A 11 8.73 1.36 13.50
N GLU A 12 8.14 0.78 14.55
CA GLU A 12 6.99 -0.11 14.45
C GLU A 12 5.69 0.61 14.05
N LEU A 13 5.47 1.82 14.56
CA LEU A 13 4.36 2.68 14.10
C LEU A 13 4.53 3.02 12.62
N LYS A 14 5.76 3.27 12.17
CA LYS A 14 6.08 3.84 10.86
C LYS A 14 5.77 2.90 9.70
N ARG A 15 5.75 1.58 9.91
CA ARG A 15 5.63 0.58 8.82
C ARG A 15 4.18 0.20 8.51
N LEU A 16 3.34 0.00 9.54
CA LEU A 16 1.89 -0.15 9.35
C LEU A 16 1.26 1.20 8.95
N ASP A 17 1.73 2.33 9.52
CA ASP A 17 1.40 3.67 9.03
C ASP A 17 1.94 3.94 7.63
N MET A 18 2.94 3.20 7.13
CA MET A 18 3.41 3.40 5.75
C MET A 18 2.36 2.91 4.75
N VAL A 19 1.77 1.73 4.98
CA VAL A 19 0.78 1.15 4.08
C VAL A 19 -0.55 1.89 4.21
N PHE A 20 -1.04 2.10 5.43
CA PHE A 20 -2.25 2.92 5.65
C PHE A 20 -2.03 4.37 5.19
N GLY A 21 -0.86 4.95 5.44
CA GLY A 21 -0.46 6.28 4.97
C GLY A 21 -0.38 6.37 3.45
N LEU A 22 0.06 5.33 2.75
CA LEU A 22 0.04 5.26 1.29
C LEU A 22 -1.41 5.26 0.76
N PHE A 23 -2.31 4.49 1.37
CA PHE A 23 -3.73 4.49 1.00
C PHE A 23 -4.40 5.84 1.27
N VAL A 24 -4.12 6.46 2.43
CA VAL A 24 -4.63 7.78 2.78
C VAL A 24 -4.06 8.85 1.85
N ALA A 25 -2.76 8.81 1.55
CA ALA A 25 -2.11 9.73 0.61
C ALA A 25 -2.69 9.58 -0.80
N ALA A 26 -2.90 8.35 -1.27
CA ALA A 26 -3.54 8.08 -2.55
C ALA A 26 -4.98 8.62 -2.59
N ALA A 27 -5.77 8.39 -1.54
CA ALA A 27 -7.13 8.93 -1.44
C ALA A 27 -7.15 10.47 -1.45
N CYS A 28 -6.25 11.10 -0.69
CA CYS A 28 -6.08 12.55 -0.69
C CYS A 28 -5.69 13.08 -2.07
N LEU A 29 -4.74 12.42 -2.75
CA LEU A 29 -4.34 12.79 -4.12
C LEU A 29 -5.51 12.64 -5.10
N LEU A 30 -6.32 11.58 -5.00
CA LEU A 30 -7.51 11.40 -5.84
C LEU A 30 -8.54 12.53 -5.63
N VAL A 31 -8.80 12.91 -4.38
CA VAL A 31 -9.74 14.02 -4.09
C VAL A 31 -9.18 15.36 -4.61
N LEU A 32 -7.90 15.63 -4.36
CA LEU A 32 -7.26 16.88 -4.80
C LEU A 32 -7.20 16.98 -6.32
N THR A 33 -6.85 15.89 -7.00
CA THR A 33 -6.82 15.84 -8.47
C THR A 33 -8.21 16.02 -9.07
N PHE A 34 -9.23 15.40 -8.48
CA PHE A 34 -10.63 15.58 -8.91
C PHE A 34 -11.09 17.04 -8.79
N LEU A 35 -10.82 17.68 -7.65
CA LEU A 35 -11.16 19.10 -7.43
C LEU A 35 -10.40 20.02 -8.39
N LEU A 36 -9.10 19.77 -8.61
CA LEU A 36 -8.26 20.55 -9.53
C LEU A 36 -8.76 20.43 -10.97
N VAL A 37 -9.10 19.24 -11.44
CA VAL A 37 -9.62 19.01 -12.81
C VAL A 37 -10.96 19.69 -13.00
N THR A 38 -11.87 19.54 -12.03
CA THR A 38 -13.20 20.16 -12.07
C THR A 38 -13.10 21.69 -12.05
N TYR A 39 -12.22 22.24 -11.21
CA TYR A 39 -11.98 23.68 -11.17
C TYR A 39 -11.34 24.20 -12.46
N ALA A 40 -10.36 23.49 -13.01
CA ALA A 40 -9.67 23.87 -14.24
C ALA A 40 -10.62 23.88 -15.45
N THR A 41 -11.53 22.91 -15.53
CA THR A 41 -12.54 22.81 -16.60
C THR A 41 -13.60 23.89 -16.49
N ILE A 42 -14.12 24.18 -15.29
CA ILE A 42 -15.10 25.26 -15.08
C ILE A 42 -14.49 26.64 -15.38
N LYS A 43 -13.30 26.91 -14.84
CA LYS A 43 -12.62 28.21 -15.02
C LYS A 43 -11.99 28.35 -16.41
N LYS A 44 -11.97 27.28 -17.22
CA LYS A 44 -11.26 27.19 -18.51
C LYS A 44 -9.81 27.66 -18.43
N SER A 45 -9.15 27.41 -17.29
CA SER A 45 -7.77 27.85 -17.07
C SER A 45 -6.79 26.88 -17.74
N ARG A 46 -6.13 27.34 -18.81
CA ARG A 46 -5.18 26.53 -19.58
C ARG A 46 -3.95 26.12 -18.76
N PHE A 47 -3.48 27.01 -17.89
CA PHE A 47 -2.30 26.77 -17.05
C PHE A 47 -2.53 25.60 -16.09
N LEU A 48 -3.68 25.58 -15.40
CA LEU A 48 -4.04 24.49 -14.48
C LEU A 48 -4.18 23.14 -15.21
N LEU A 49 -4.72 23.13 -16.43
CA LEU A 49 -4.84 21.90 -17.22
C LEU A 49 -3.48 21.35 -17.66
N TRP A 50 -2.55 22.23 -18.03
CA TRP A 50 -1.17 21.87 -18.37
C TRP A 50 -0.40 21.31 -17.19
N VAL A 51 -0.50 21.95 -16.01
CA VAL A 51 0.12 21.45 -14.78
C VAL A 51 -0.43 20.08 -14.42
N TYR A 52 -1.76 19.88 -14.50
CA TYR A 52 -2.37 18.58 -14.24
C TYR A 52 -1.87 17.50 -15.22
N CYS A 53 -1.80 17.82 -16.51
CA CYS A 53 -1.26 16.90 -17.52
C CYS A 53 0.20 16.51 -17.24
N ALA A 54 1.02 17.47 -16.80
CA ALA A 54 2.41 17.22 -16.44
C ALA A 54 2.56 16.31 -15.21
N VAL A 55 1.71 16.50 -14.19
CA VAL A 55 1.70 15.66 -12.98
C VAL A 55 1.33 14.22 -13.32
N ILE A 56 0.27 13.98 -14.09
CA ILE A 56 -0.13 12.62 -14.50
C ILE A 56 0.96 11.95 -15.35
N ALA A 57 1.58 12.69 -16.28
CA ALA A 57 2.69 12.16 -17.07
C ALA A 57 3.88 11.74 -16.19
N LEU A 58 4.20 12.53 -15.17
CA LEU A 58 5.25 12.18 -14.19
C LEU A 58 4.85 10.94 -13.37
N CYS A 59 3.59 10.84 -12.94
CA CYS A 59 3.09 9.65 -12.23
C CYS A 59 3.25 8.37 -13.07
N ILE A 60 2.92 8.41 -14.36
CA ILE A 60 3.12 7.28 -15.28
C ILE A 60 4.60 6.88 -15.32
N VAL A 61 5.52 7.84 -15.44
CA VAL A 61 6.97 7.56 -15.46
C VAL A 61 7.42 6.90 -14.15
N VAL A 62 6.97 7.42 -13.01
CA VAL A 62 7.29 6.84 -11.69
C VAL A 62 6.72 5.42 -11.55
N GLN A 63 5.48 5.18 -11.99
CA GLN A 63 4.87 3.85 -11.98
C GLN A 63 5.63 2.87 -12.87
N LEU A 64 6.09 3.29 -14.06
CA LEU A 64 6.89 2.45 -14.95
C LEU A 64 8.25 2.10 -14.34
N ILE A 65 8.94 3.07 -13.74
CA ILE A 65 10.22 2.85 -13.05
C ILE A 65 10.02 1.91 -11.86
N ALA A 66 9.01 2.16 -11.02
CA ALA A 66 8.70 1.34 -9.86
C ALA A 66 8.33 -0.09 -10.26
N GLY A 67 7.53 -0.27 -11.33
CA GLY A 67 7.18 -1.58 -11.88
C GLY A 67 8.37 -2.34 -12.47
N LEU A 68 9.28 -1.65 -13.15
CA LEU A 68 10.51 -2.26 -13.68
C LEU A 68 11.48 -2.65 -12.57
N LEU A 69 11.63 -1.80 -11.55
CA LEU A 69 12.46 -2.08 -10.38
C LEU A 69 11.90 -3.24 -9.56
N SER A 70 10.58 -3.28 -9.34
CA SER A 70 9.94 -4.38 -8.60
C SER A 70 10.07 -5.70 -9.33
N PHE A 71 10.06 -5.71 -10.67
CA PHE A 71 10.29 -6.92 -11.46
C PHE A 71 11.76 -7.37 -11.43
N ASN A 72 12.72 -6.46 -11.64
CA ASN A 72 14.15 -6.80 -11.68
C ASN A 72 14.71 -7.25 -10.33
N TYR A 73 14.20 -6.68 -9.24
CA TYR A 73 14.65 -6.99 -7.88
C TYR A 73 13.60 -7.74 -7.05
N ALA A 74 12.62 -8.36 -7.72
CA ALA A 74 11.48 -9.03 -7.08
C ALA A 74 11.95 -10.00 -6.00
N ASP A 75 12.93 -10.86 -6.31
CA ASP A 75 13.39 -11.84 -5.34
C ASP A 75 14.14 -11.13 -4.20
N GLN A 76 15.16 -10.34 -4.48
CA GLN A 76 16.05 -9.75 -3.45
C GLN A 76 15.35 -8.77 -2.50
N ILE A 77 14.50 -7.87 -3.02
CA ILE A 77 13.77 -6.91 -2.20
C ILE A 77 12.68 -7.61 -1.40
N ASN A 78 11.99 -8.59 -1.98
CA ASN A 78 10.94 -9.30 -1.27
C ASN A 78 11.47 -10.23 -0.19
N GLN A 79 12.69 -10.80 -0.30
CA GLN A 79 13.25 -11.54 0.85
C GLN A 79 13.66 -10.57 1.95
N LEU A 80 14.47 -9.56 1.62
CA LEU A 80 15.05 -8.70 2.64
C LEU A 80 13.99 -7.87 3.40
N ALA A 81 13.02 -7.31 2.68
CA ALA A 81 11.97 -6.50 3.30
C ALA A 81 10.93 -7.37 4.02
N SER A 82 10.49 -8.48 3.42
CA SER A 82 9.45 -9.32 4.03
C SER A 82 9.96 -10.03 5.28
N ASP A 83 11.19 -10.53 5.27
CA ASP A 83 11.74 -11.24 6.42
C ASP A 83 11.84 -10.31 7.63
N GLU A 84 12.38 -9.11 7.43
CA GLU A 84 12.48 -8.10 8.48
C GLU A 84 11.10 -7.74 9.07
N ILE A 85 10.09 -7.50 8.22
CA ILE A 85 8.72 -7.21 8.66
C ILE A 85 8.16 -8.36 9.49
N LEU A 86 8.32 -9.58 8.99
CA LEU A 86 7.75 -10.77 9.61
C LEU A 86 8.44 -11.07 10.95
N TYR A 87 9.77 -10.93 11.03
CA TYR A 87 10.49 -11.12 12.28
C TYR A 87 10.21 -10.01 13.30
N GLU A 88 10.04 -8.77 12.86
CA GLU A 88 9.63 -7.64 13.69
C GLU A 88 8.24 -7.89 14.30
N SER A 89 7.24 -8.21 13.47
CA SER A 89 5.89 -8.57 13.90
C SER A 89 5.88 -9.79 14.84
N LEU A 90 6.63 -10.85 14.51
CA LEU A 90 6.79 -12.02 15.36
C LEU A 90 7.42 -11.63 16.71
N GLY A 91 8.42 -10.75 16.68
CA GLY A 91 9.08 -10.17 17.85
C GLY A 91 8.11 -9.47 18.79
N LYS A 92 7.22 -8.62 18.27
CA LYS A 92 6.16 -7.96 19.07
C LYS A 92 5.31 -8.96 19.83
N VAL A 93 4.85 -10.02 19.15
CA VAL A 93 3.98 -11.05 19.78
C VAL A 93 4.72 -11.75 20.92
N ILE A 94 5.98 -12.11 20.72
CA ILE A 94 6.80 -12.76 21.76
C ILE A 94 7.08 -11.80 22.90
N ASP A 95 7.48 -10.56 22.62
CA ASP A 95 7.80 -9.56 23.63
C ASP A 95 6.59 -9.22 24.49
N ARG A 96 5.43 -8.99 23.88
CA ARG A 96 4.19 -8.72 24.59
C ARG A 96 3.73 -9.92 25.41
N SER A 97 3.91 -11.13 24.89
CA SER A 97 3.65 -12.36 25.64
C SER A 97 4.59 -12.52 26.83
N TYR A 98 5.87 -12.19 26.67
CA TYR A 98 6.88 -12.25 27.70
C TYR A 98 6.67 -11.18 28.78
N PHE A 99 6.35 -9.95 28.40
CA PHE A 99 6.00 -8.85 29.30
C PHE A 99 4.86 -9.26 30.24
N LEU A 100 3.81 -9.91 29.73
CA LEU A 100 2.72 -10.44 30.56
C LEU A 100 3.18 -11.53 31.55
N ILE A 101 4.17 -12.34 31.17
CA ILE A 101 4.76 -13.35 32.07
C ILE A 101 5.65 -12.68 33.13
N LEU A 102 6.45 -11.68 32.75
CA LEU A 102 7.33 -10.94 33.64
C LEU A 102 6.54 -10.15 34.69
N MET A 103 5.50 -9.44 34.28
CA MET A 103 4.58 -8.70 35.16
C MET A 103 3.93 -9.63 36.20
N ARG A 104 3.69 -10.90 35.85
CA ARG A 104 3.22 -11.92 36.80
C ARG A 104 4.31 -12.36 37.78
N LYS A 105 5.54 -12.60 37.30
CA LYS A 105 6.68 -12.96 38.18
C LYS A 105 6.95 -11.91 39.24
N PHE A 106 6.76 -10.63 38.91
CA PHE A 106 6.88 -9.51 39.85
C PHE A 106 5.71 -9.41 40.85
N LYS A 107 4.79 -10.38 40.87
CA LYS A 107 3.75 -10.55 41.90
C LYS A 107 2.74 -9.40 42.01
N LEU A 108 2.64 -8.52 41.01
CA LEU A 108 1.71 -7.39 40.98
C LEU A 108 0.25 -7.80 40.73
N PHE A 109 -0.03 -9.03 40.29
CA PHE A 109 -1.38 -9.57 40.09
C PHE A 109 -1.49 -11.01 40.61
N TYR A 110 -2.01 -11.22 41.83
CA TYR A 110 -2.12 -12.54 42.48
C TYR A 110 -3.29 -13.41 41.98
N ARG A 111 -4.09 -12.96 41.02
CA ARG A 111 -5.41 -13.57 40.72
C ARG A 111 -5.71 -13.83 39.24
N MET A 112 -4.73 -14.28 38.46
CA MET A 112 -5.01 -14.90 37.17
C MET A 112 -4.21 -16.19 37.02
N GLY A 113 -4.91 -17.28 36.72
CA GLY A 113 -4.32 -18.59 36.45
C GLY A 113 -3.31 -18.55 35.30
N ARG A 114 -2.57 -19.66 35.12
CA ARG A 114 -1.58 -19.85 34.05
C ARG A 114 -2.22 -19.57 32.69
N SER A 115 -1.97 -18.40 32.09
CA SER A 115 -2.47 -18.11 30.74
C SER A 115 -1.67 -18.91 29.73
N THR A 116 -2.28 -19.96 29.23
CA THR A 116 -1.85 -20.74 28.05
C THR A 116 -2.09 -20.00 26.75
N LYS A 117 -2.70 -18.80 26.80
CA LYS A 117 -3.09 -18.01 25.65
C LYS A 117 -2.17 -16.81 25.49
N VAL A 118 -1.74 -16.59 24.24
CA VAL A 118 -1.11 -15.36 23.75
C VAL A 118 -2.09 -14.18 23.96
N PRO A 119 -1.63 -12.94 24.20
CA PRO A 119 -2.49 -11.75 24.18
C PRO A 119 -3.39 -11.75 22.94
N ASN A 120 -4.59 -11.18 23.05
CA ASN A 120 -5.53 -11.03 21.94
C ASN A 120 -5.38 -9.63 21.34
N ASP A 121 -4.24 -9.40 20.71
CA ASP A 121 -3.90 -8.18 19.97
C ASP A 121 -3.95 -8.41 18.46
N ASP A 122 -3.87 -7.32 17.71
CA ASP A 122 -3.87 -7.31 16.24
C ASP A 122 -2.76 -8.19 15.64
N GLU A 123 -1.56 -8.16 16.22
CA GLU A 123 -0.42 -8.96 15.76
C GLU A 123 -0.65 -10.47 15.98
N SER A 124 -1.15 -10.88 17.15
CA SER A 124 -1.46 -12.30 17.40
C SER A 124 -2.64 -12.79 16.56
N GLN A 125 -3.64 -11.95 16.29
CA GLN A 125 -4.74 -12.26 15.37
C GLN A 125 -4.24 -12.39 13.93
N PHE A 126 -3.38 -11.48 13.48
CA PHE A 126 -2.72 -11.55 12.18
C PHE A 126 -1.97 -12.88 12.02
N TRP A 127 -1.13 -13.24 12.99
CA TRP A 127 -0.38 -14.51 12.96
C TRP A 127 -1.29 -15.73 13.03
N SER A 128 -2.30 -15.71 13.89
CA SER A 128 -3.27 -16.80 14.03
C SER A 128 -4.04 -17.05 12.73
N HIS A 129 -4.53 -15.98 12.10
CA HIS A 129 -5.26 -16.07 10.84
C HIS A 129 -4.35 -16.49 9.67
N THR A 130 -3.15 -15.93 9.62
CA THR A 130 -2.15 -16.23 8.59
C THR A 130 -1.76 -17.71 8.63
N GLN A 131 -1.36 -18.21 9.80
CA GLN A 131 -0.92 -19.61 9.96
C GLN A 131 -2.05 -20.59 9.66
N GLN A 132 -3.29 -20.24 10.02
CA GLN A 132 -4.47 -21.03 9.68
C GLN A 132 -4.75 -21.04 8.17
N THR A 133 -4.71 -19.88 7.51
CA THR A 133 -5.05 -19.72 6.08
C THR A 133 -4.01 -20.33 5.16
N LEU A 134 -2.74 -20.18 5.52
CA LEU A 134 -1.59 -20.62 4.74
C LEU A 134 -1.09 -22.01 5.16
N SER A 135 -1.60 -22.58 6.26
CA SER A 135 -1.13 -23.87 6.80
C SER A 135 0.40 -23.90 6.98
N CYS A 136 0.92 -22.85 7.60
CA CYS A 136 2.35 -22.62 7.85
C CYS A 136 2.58 -22.30 9.33
N CYS A 137 3.84 -22.23 9.74
CA CYS A 137 4.21 -21.83 11.09
C CYS A 137 5.52 -21.05 11.16
N GLY A 138 5.48 -19.91 11.86
CA GLY A 138 6.63 -19.02 12.00
C GLY A 138 7.04 -18.39 10.66
N VAL A 139 8.14 -17.64 10.67
CA VAL A 139 8.66 -17.03 9.43
C VAL A 139 9.22 -18.13 8.53
N PHE A 140 10.19 -18.89 9.04
CA PHE A 140 10.77 -20.05 8.37
C PHE A 140 10.32 -21.38 9.00
N SER A 141 10.07 -21.41 10.30
CA SER A 141 9.64 -22.62 11.00
C SER A 141 9.06 -22.35 12.40
N LEU A 142 8.51 -23.39 13.01
CA LEU A 142 8.09 -23.37 14.42
C LEU A 142 9.24 -23.04 15.39
N ALA A 143 10.50 -23.20 14.99
CA ALA A 143 11.64 -22.81 15.82
C ALA A 143 11.70 -21.29 16.06
N ASP A 144 11.18 -20.47 15.16
CA ASP A 144 11.17 -19.00 15.31
C ASP A 144 10.35 -18.58 16.55
N TRP A 145 9.24 -19.28 16.81
CA TRP A 145 8.44 -19.05 18.00
C TRP A 145 9.12 -19.54 19.29
N LYS A 146 9.88 -20.64 19.21
CA LYS A 146 10.53 -21.27 20.37
C LYS A 146 11.83 -20.60 20.77
N ASN A 147 12.58 -20.10 19.81
CA ASN A 147 13.90 -19.52 20.01
C ASN A 147 13.85 -18.00 20.17
N GLY A 148 12.69 -17.38 19.95
CA GLY A 148 12.53 -15.93 19.94
C GLY A 148 12.95 -15.34 18.59
N ALA A 149 12.30 -14.25 18.17
CA ALA A 149 12.74 -13.44 17.02
C ALA A 149 14.13 -12.81 17.26
N SER A 150 14.48 -12.59 18.54
CA SER A 150 15.76 -12.05 18.99
C SER A 150 16.41 -13.03 19.97
N ARG A 151 17.70 -13.35 19.75
CA ARG A 151 18.48 -14.37 20.49
C ARG A 151 18.53 -14.21 22.02
N ASN A 152 18.00 -13.10 22.53
CA ASN A 152 18.04 -12.72 23.95
C ASN A 152 16.69 -12.88 24.66
N LEU A 153 15.60 -13.22 23.95
CA LEU A 153 14.26 -13.35 24.54
C LEU A 153 13.79 -14.80 24.51
N ALA A 154 13.29 -15.29 25.65
CA ALA A 154 12.75 -16.65 25.74
C ALA A 154 11.50 -16.77 24.85
N GLY A 155 11.48 -17.77 23.96
CA GLY A 155 10.34 -18.01 23.09
C GLY A 155 9.10 -18.57 23.79
N LEU A 156 8.06 -18.79 23.00
CA LEU A 156 6.74 -19.24 23.46
C LEU A 156 6.71 -20.73 23.79
N THR A 157 5.79 -21.11 24.67
CA THR A 157 5.50 -22.53 24.98
C THR A 157 4.62 -23.19 23.92
N ASP A 158 4.65 -24.52 23.82
CA ASP A 158 3.85 -25.27 22.84
C ASP A 158 2.34 -24.97 22.92
N THR A 159 1.81 -24.72 24.13
CA THR A 159 0.39 -24.37 24.32
C THR A 159 0.05 -23.01 23.71
N GLN A 160 0.97 -22.04 23.79
CA GLN A 160 0.79 -20.71 23.23
C GLN A 160 0.94 -20.74 21.71
N ILE A 161 1.89 -21.52 21.19
CA ILE A 161 2.08 -21.73 19.75
C ILE A 161 0.83 -22.37 19.14
N THR A 162 0.24 -23.36 19.82
CA THR A 162 -1.02 -23.99 19.38
C THR A 162 -2.17 -22.99 19.36
N SER A 163 -2.19 -22.02 20.29
CA SER A 163 -3.22 -20.96 20.29
C SER A 163 -3.14 -20.00 19.10
N LEU A 164 -1.99 -19.96 18.41
CA LEU A 164 -1.78 -19.22 17.16
C LEU A 164 -2.09 -20.07 15.91
N ASN A 165 -2.76 -21.22 16.05
CA ASN A 165 -3.01 -22.16 14.94
C ASN A 165 -1.75 -22.70 14.26
N CYS A 166 -0.60 -22.64 14.94
CA CYS A 166 0.58 -23.34 14.48
C CYS A 166 0.59 -24.77 15.04
N TYR A 167 0.39 -25.75 14.14
CA TYR A 167 0.39 -27.17 14.47
C TYR A 167 1.69 -27.85 14.06
N GLN A 168 2.05 -28.95 14.74
CA GLN A 168 3.27 -29.70 14.48
C GLN A 168 3.35 -30.26 13.05
N ALA A 169 2.20 -30.55 12.43
CA ALA A 169 2.13 -30.97 11.02
C ALA A 169 2.71 -29.92 10.04
N ASN A 170 2.70 -28.65 10.42
CA ASN A 170 3.22 -27.52 9.64
C ASN A 170 4.51 -26.94 10.24
N ALA A 171 5.13 -27.61 11.21
CA ALA A 171 6.28 -27.08 11.95
C ALA A 171 7.49 -26.74 11.05
N ASN A 172 7.64 -27.46 9.93
CA ASN A 172 8.74 -27.29 8.99
C ASN A 172 8.38 -26.38 7.80
N LYS A 173 7.15 -25.84 7.77
CA LYS A 173 6.65 -24.99 6.68
C LYS A 173 6.61 -23.53 7.14
N GLY A 174 7.60 -22.74 6.74
CA GLY A 174 7.63 -21.31 7.00
C GLY A 174 6.56 -20.54 6.24
N CYS A 175 5.94 -19.55 6.90
CA CYS A 175 4.93 -18.70 6.28
C CYS A 175 5.49 -17.77 5.20
N GLU A 176 6.76 -17.39 5.27
CA GLU A 176 7.41 -16.53 4.28
C GLU A 176 7.34 -17.14 2.87
N LYS A 177 7.71 -18.42 2.73
CA LYS A 177 7.67 -19.13 1.44
C LYS A 177 6.26 -19.25 0.89
N GLU A 178 5.28 -19.54 1.74
CA GLU A 178 3.90 -19.70 1.32
C GLU A 178 3.27 -18.36 0.91
N MET A 179 3.56 -17.28 1.66
CA MET A 179 3.18 -15.92 1.27
C MET A 179 3.78 -15.54 -0.08
N ARG A 180 5.08 -15.77 -0.28
CA ARG A 180 5.74 -15.48 -1.56
C ARG A 180 5.14 -16.31 -2.70
N SER A 181 4.84 -17.58 -2.45
CA SER A 181 4.19 -18.45 -3.44
C SER A 181 2.82 -17.92 -3.85
N ARG A 182 2.01 -17.45 -2.88
CA ARG A 182 0.70 -16.87 -3.18
C ARG A 182 0.80 -15.53 -3.91
N ILE A 183 1.69 -14.64 -3.48
CA ILE A 183 1.92 -13.37 -4.17
C ILE A 183 2.35 -13.63 -5.61
N ASN A 184 3.21 -14.60 -5.86
CA ASN A 184 3.63 -14.96 -7.22
C ASN A 184 2.47 -15.53 -8.07
N THR A 185 1.60 -16.33 -7.45
CA THR A 185 0.41 -16.89 -8.12
C THR A 185 -0.57 -15.79 -8.48
N ASP A 186 -0.77 -14.82 -7.58
CA ASP A 186 -1.71 -13.71 -7.76
C ASP A 186 -1.09 -12.49 -8.49
N ALA A 187 0.21 -12.54 -8.80
CA ALA A 187 0.94 -11.45 -9.46
C ALA A 187 0.33 -11.09 -10.82
N GLN A 188 -0.28 -12.06 -11.51
CA GLN A 188 -0.97 -11.82 -12.77
C GLN A 188 -2.17 -10.87 -12.60
N TYR A 189 -2.94 -11.02 -11.52
CA TYR A 189 -4.09 -10.16 -11.23
C TYR A 189 -3.64 -8.74 -10.85
N LEU A 190 -2.59 -8.64 -10.04
CA LEU A 190 -1.99 -7.35 -9.69
C LEU A 190 -1.42 -6.63 -10.92
N GLY A 191 -0.72 -7.37 -11.79
CA GLY A 191 -0.22 -6.84 -13.06
C GLY A 191 -1.36 -6.39 -13.98
N ALA A 192 -2.42 -7.19 -14.11
CA ALA A 192 -3.59 -6.83 -14.92
C ALA A 192 -4.29 -5.56 -14.40
N ALA A 193 -4.46 -5.44 -13.08
CA ALA A 193 -5.03 -4.25 -12.45
C ALA A 193 -4.17 -3.01 -12.71
N SER A 194 -2.84 -3.13 -12.58
CA SER A 194 -1.90 -2.03 -12.86
C SER A 194 -1.96 -1.59 -14.33
N MET A 195 -2.05 -2.53 -15.28
CA MET A 195 -2.20 -2.19 -16.69
C MET A 195 -3.51 -1.47 -17.00
N ALA A 196 -4.61 -1.86 -16.35
CA ALA A 196 -5.89 -1.17 -16.50
C ALA A 196 -5.81 0.30 -16.06
N VAL A 197 -5.13 0.58 -14.93
CA VAL A 197 -4.90 1.95 -14.44
C VAL A 197 -4.11 2.77 -15.47
N LEU A 198 -3.01 2.22 -16.01
CA LEU A 198 -2.21 2.91 -17.03
C LEU A 198 -3.03 3.26 -18.28
N VAL A 199 -3.90 2.35 -18.75
CA VAL A 199 -4.77 2.62 -19.89
C VAL A 199 -5.72 3.79 -19.62
N VAL A 200 -6.28 3.86 -18.41
CA VAL A 200 -7.13 4.98 -17.98
C VAL A 200 -6.35 6.29 -17.91
N GLU A 201 -5.17 6.28 -17.30
CA GLU A 201 -4.31 7.48 -17.19
C GLU A 201 -3.90 8.03 -18.56
N VAL A 202 -3.47 7.17 -19.48
CA VAL A 202 -3.10 7.56 -20.86
C VAL A 202 -4.31 8.12 -21.61
N SER A 203 -5.49 7.52 -21.42
CA SER A 203 -6.73 8.00 -22.05
C SER A 203 -7.13 9.39 -21.54
N ILE A 204 -6.93 9.66 -20.25
CA ILE A 204 -7.17 10.97 -19.62
C ILE A 204 -6.20 12.02 -20.20
N VAL A 205 -4.90 11.72 -20.24
CA VAL A 205 -3.88 12.61 -20.82
C VAL A 205 -4.20 12.96 -22.28
N PHE A 206 -4.57 11.96 -23.09
CA PHE A 206 -4.92 12.18 -24.49
C PHE A 206 -6.15 13.09 -24.66
N LYS A 207 -7.20 12.87 -23.86
CA LYS A 207 -8.40 13.73 -23.88
C LYS A 207 -8.09 15.17 -23.46
N LEU A 208 -7.29 15.35 -22.41
CA LEU A 208 -6.90 16.67 -21.92
C LEU A 208 -6.01 17.42 -22.91
N TYR A 209 -5.07 16.72 -23.55
CA TYR A 209 -4.24 17.28 -24.62
C TYR A 209 -5.08 17.75 -25.83
N ASN A 210 -6.10 16.98 -26.22
CA ASN A 210 -7.00 17.41 -27.28
C ASN A 210 -7.86 18.62 -26.86
N LEU A 211 -8.30 18.68 -25.60
CA LEU A 211 -9.03 19.82 -25.04
C LEU A 211 -8.18 21.10 -25.02
N THR A 212 -6.89 21.03 -24.64
CA THR A 212 -6.00 22.20 -24.71
C THR A 212 -5.83 22.70 -26.14
N LYS A 213 -5.68 21.78 -27.11
CA LYS A 213 -5.56 22.12 -28.54
C LYS A 213 -6.83 22.75 -29.11
N ILE A 214 -8.02 22.27 -28.73
CA ILE A 214 -9.30 22.87 -29.14
C ILE A 214 -9.45 24.27 -28.54
N LEU A 215 -9.08 24.45 -27.27
CA LEU A 215 -9.09 25.76 -26.62
C LEU A 215 -8.14 26.73 -27.34
N ASP A 216 -6.95 26.29 -27.75
CA ASP A 216 -6.04 27.08 -28.60
C ASP A 216 -6.70 27.49 -29.93
N SER A 217 -7.36 26.57 -30.63
CA SER A 217 -8.05 26.88 -31.90
C SER A 217 -9.24 27.82 -31.75
N SER A 218 -9.94 27.80 -30.60
CA SER A 218 -11.08 28.68 -30.32
C SER A 218 -10.70 30.11 -29.95
N GLN A 219 -9.41 30.37 -29.80
CA GLN A 219 -8.84 31.65 -29.41
C GLN A 219 -7.63 31.93 -30.30
N PHE A 220 -7.83 31.94 -31.62
CA PHE A 220 -7.13 32.95 -32.41
C PHE A 220 -7.70 34.30 -31.95
N PRO A 221 -6.97 35.13 -31.21
CA PRO A 221 -7.31 36.52 -31.18
C PRO A 221 -7.28 37.00 -32.64
N CYS A 222 -8.40 37.54 -33.12
CA CYS A 222 -8.41 38.55 -34.17
C CYS A 222 -7.60 39.77 -33.70
N TRP A 223 -6.29 39.61 -33.52
CA TRP A 223 -5.35 40.69 -33.22
C TRP A 223 -4.59 41.16 -34.46
N ILE A 224 -4.90 40.59 -35.63
CA ILE A 224 -4.64 41.25 -36.92
C ILE A 224 -5.96 41.79 -37.43
N SER A 225 -6.35 42.94 -36.88
CA SER A 225 -7.33 43.85 -37.45
C SER A 225 -6.78 44.43 -38.76
N SER A 226 -6.72 43.62 -39.82
CA SER A 226 -6.61 44.15 -41.19
C SER A 226 -7.16 43.26 -42.32
N LEU A 227 -7.61 42.01 -42.10
CA LEU A 227 -7.97 41.12 -43.23
C LEU A 227 -9.28 40.32 -43.15
N CYS A 228 -10.13 40.49 -42.14
CA CYS A 228 -11.45 39.83 -42.13
C CYS A 228 -12.55 40.70 -42.78
N SER A 229 -12.48 40.87 -44.10
CA SER A 229 -13.66 41.13 -44.93
C SER A 229 -14.21 39.78 -45.39
N GLY A 230 -15.29 39.30 -44.76
CA GLY A 230 -15.89 38.02 -45.13
C GLY A 230 -16.94 37.49 -44.14
N SER A 231 -18.19 37.87 -44.40
CA SER A 231 -19.49 37.45 -43.82
C SER A 231 -19.58 36.07 -43.10
N PRO A 232 -20.41 35.94 -42.04
CA PRO A 232 -20.47 34.73 -41.21
C PRO A 232 -21.34 33.63 -41.81
N ARG A 233 -20.84 32.38 -41.83
CA ARG A 233 -21.68 31.17 -42.00
C ARG A 233 -21.75 30.37 -40.71
N ARG A 234 -22.86 30.63 -39.99
CA ARG A 234 -23.80 29.65 -39.42
C ARG A 234 -23.22 28.56 -38.49
N LEU A 235 -23.41 28.83 -37.19
CA LEU A 235 -23.44 27.86 -36.09
C LEU A 235 -24.08 26.52 -36.49
N ARG A 236 -23.40 25.41 -36.20
CA ARG A 236 -24.03 24.09 -36.12
C ARG A 236 -23.74 23.49 -34.76
N HIS A 237 -24.82 23.28 -34.01
CA HIS A 237 -24.93 22.55 -32.76
C HIS A 237 -23.99 21.35 -32.68
N VAL A 238 -23.16 21.30 -31.63
CA VAL A 238 -22.66 20.03 -31.09
C VAL A 238 -23.41 19.80 -29.79
N LYS A 239 -24.27 18.78 -29.85
CA LYS A 239 -25.07 18.26 -28.75
C LYS A 239 -24.17 17.87 -27.57
N THR A 240 -24.64 18.21 -26.38
CA THR A 240 -24.43 17.52 -25.11
C THR A 240 -23.81 16.13 -25.27
N PHE A 241 -22.52 16.00 -24.93
CA PHE A 241 -21.90 14.70 -24.69
C PHE A 241 -21.94 14.43 -23.20
N SER A 242 -22.78 13.46 -22.85
CA SER A 242 -22.99 12.91 -21.53
C SER A 242 -21.67 12.60 -20.84
N VAL A 243 -21.57 13.08 -19.61
CA VAL A 243 -20.62 12.65 -18.60
C VAL A 243 -20.80 11.15 -18.42
N ILE A 244 -19.83 10.35 -18.89
CA ILE A 244 -19.69 8.96 -18.47
C ILE A 244 -18.65 8.97 -17.36
N PHE A 245 -19.17 8.88 -16.13
CA PHE A 245 -18.47 8.40 -14.96
C PHE A 245 -17.99 6.97 -15.23
N ILE A 246 -16.67 6.76 -15.17
CA ILE A 246 -16.03 5.53 -14.69
C ILE A 246 -14.83 6.00 -13.87
#